data_AF-A0A7C1VTQ9-F1
#
_entry.id   AF-A0A7C1VTQ9-F1
#
_cell.length_a   1.000
_cell.length_b   1.000
_cell.length_c   1.000
_cell.angle_alpha   90.00
_cell.angle_beta   90.00
_cell.angle_gamma   90.00
#
_symmetry.space_group_name_H-M   'P 1'
#
loop_
_entity.id
_entity.type
_entity.pdbx_description
1 polymer ?
#
loop_
_entity_poly.entity_id
_entity_poly.type
_entity_poly.pdbx_seq_one_letter_code
_entity_poly.pdbx_strand_id
1 'polypeptide(L)'
;MKGGVILVVCFYCYHCGLEERDLIKTIPSGDIKTNRVACTGKIDSLMLLHALEEGAEQIFVFGCPEEECHNVTGSKKARSRIEYLKKILMELGMREDSVKFVAVPRVISPKRYKIYHVS
;
A
#
# COMPACT_ATOMS: atom_id res chain seq x y z
N MET A 1 -7.56 7.77 -22.78
CA MET A 1 -7.27 6.54 -22.03
C MET A 1 -6.71 5.52 -23.03
N LYS A 2 -5.39 5.32 -23.06
CA LYS A 2 -4.77 4.31 -23.93
C LYS A 2 -4.83 2.97 -23.21
N GLY A 3 -5.28 1.93 -23.91
CA GLY A 3 -5.26 0.53 -23.45
C GLY A 3 -3.83 0.01 -23.32
N GLY A 4 -3.12 0.52 -22.31
CA GLY A 4 -1.75 0.17 -21.95
C GLY A 4 -1.72 -0.56 -20.62
N VAL A 5 -0.67 -1.35 -20.45
CA VAL A 5 -0.34 -2.13 -19.26
C VAL A 5 -0.67 -1.37 -17.96
N ILE A 6 -1.46 -1.98 -17.08
CA ILE A 6 -1.76 -1.44 -15.75
C ILE A 6 -0.49 -1.59 -14.90
N LEU A 7 0.20 -0.48 -14.61
CA LEU A 7 1.33 -0.47 -13.69
C LEU A 7 0.81 -0.35 -12.24
N VAL A 8 1.04 -1.39 -11.44
CA VAL A 8 0.68 -1.41 -10.02
C VAL A 8 1.93 -1.36 -9.17
N VAL A 9 2.03 -0.37 -8.28
CA VAL A 9 3.14 -0.26 -7.33
C VAL A 9 2.69 -0.72 -5.95
N CYS A 10 3.45 -1.62 -5.34
CA CYS A 10 3.17 -2.18 -4.03
C CYS A 10 4.28 -1.79 -3.05
N PHE A 11 3.92 -1.20 -1.92
CA PHE A 11 4.82 -1.01 -0.78
C PHE A 11 4.41 -1.94 0.35
N TYR A 12 5.36 -2.69 0.92
CA TYR A 12 5.06 -3.59 2.04
C TYR A 12 6.24 -3.67 3.02
N CYS A 13 5.99 -3.96 4.30
CA CYS A 13 7.02 -3.94 5.34
C CYS A 13 7.55 -5.32 5.74
N TYR A 14 8.72 -5.38 6.40
CA TYR A 14 9.27 -6.64 6.94
C TYR A 14 8.38 -7.31 8.00
N HIS A 15 7.51 -6.54 8.64
CA HIS A 15 6.58 -7.06 9.65
C HIS A 15 5.21 -7.44 9.07
N CYS A 16 5.01 -7.27 7.75
CA CYS A 16 3.84 -7.78 7.06
C CYS A 16 3.82 -9.30 7.17
N GLY A 17 2.69 -9.82 7.61
CA GLY A 17 2.45 -11.25 7.67
C GLY A 17 2.52 -11.88 6.30
N LEU A 18 1.97 -11.26 5.27
CA LEU A 18 1.94 -11.90 3.97
C LEU A 18 3.29 -11.79 3.24
N GLU A 19 3.69 -12.89 2.60
CA GLU A 19 4.78 -12.90 1.63
C GLU A 19 4.39 -12.07 0.40
N GLU A 20 5.38 -11.55 -0.31
CA GLU A 20 5.18 -10.70 -1.50
C GLU A 20 4.23 -11.33 -2.52
N ARG A 21 4.43 -12.63 -2.81
CA ARG A 21 3.58 -13.41 -3.73
C ARG A 21 2.11 -13.45 -3.33
N ASP A 22 1.82 -13.39 -2.03
CA ASP A 22 0.45 -13.45 -1.52
C ASP A 22 -0.17 -12.06 -1.50
N LEU A 23 0.62 -11.01 -1.25
CA LEU A 23 0.20 -9.62 -1.43
C LEU A 23 -0.20 -9.33 -2.89
N ILE A 24 0.63 -9.78 -3.84
CA ILE A 24 0.39 -9.61 -5.28
C ILE A 24 -0.96 -10.22 -5.71
N LYS A 25 -1.37 -11.34 -5.11
CA LYS A 25 -2.68 -11.97 -5.42
C LYS A 25 -3.88 -11.15 -4.94
N THR A 26 -3.68 -10.20 -4.02
CA THR A 26 -4.77 -9.35 -3.48
C THR A 26 -5.04 -8.10 -4.30
N ILE A 27 -4.23 -7.84 -5.33
CA ILE A 27 -4.31 -6.63 -6.17
C ILE A 27 -4.64 -7.00 -7.62
N PRO A 28 -5.18 -6.04 -8.41
CA PRO A 28 -5.46 -6.27 -9.82
C PRO A 28 -4.24 -6.75 -10.60
N SER A 29 -4.46 -7.61 -11.59
CA SER A 29 -3.40 -8.07 -12.49
C SER A 29 -2.87 -6.92 -13.36
N GLY A 30 -1.56 -6.93 -13.62
CA GLY A 30 -0.86 -5.88 -14.36
C GLY A 30 0.65 -6.11 -14.36
N ASP A 31 1.42 -5.10 -14.76
CA ASP A 31 2.85 -5.04 -14.49
C ASP A 31 3.02 -4.55 -13.05
N ILE A 32 3.53 -5.42 -12.17
CA ILE A 32 3.53 -5.17 -10.74
C ILE A 32 4.97 -4.90 -10.28
N LYS A 33 5.21 -3.70 -9.76
CA LYS A 33 6.47 -3.33 -9.12
C LYS A 33 6.32 -3.33 -7.61
N THR A 34 7.14 -4.10 -6.93
CA THR A 34 7.12 -4.23 -5.47
C THR A 34 8.30 -3.50 -4.83
N ASN A 35 8.04 -2.82 -3.72
CA ASN A 35 9.02 -2.05 -2.96
C ASN A 35 8.92 -2.43 -1.48
N ARG A 36 9.93 -3.16 -0.99
CA ARG A 36 9.97 -3.57 0.41
C ARG A 36 10.59 -2.48 1.27
N VAL A 37 9.92 -2.11 2.36
CA VAL A 37 10.37 -1.08 3.30
C VAL A 37 10.55 -1.65 4.71
N ALA A 38 11.32 -0.95 5.55
CA ALA A 38 11.48 -1.33 6.95
C ALA A 38 10.14 -1.32 7.71
N CYS A 39 9.33 -0.28 7.47
CA CYS A 39 8.04 -0.05 8.09
C CYS A 39 7.21 0.82 7.15
N THR A 40 5.89 0.58 7.07
CA THR A 40 4.98 1.47 6.33
C THR A 40 4.98 2.91 6.85
N GLY A 41 5.35 3.12 8.10
CA GLY A 41 5.51 4.47 8.66
C GLY A 41 6.59 5.33 7.97
N LYS A 42 7.46 4.72 7.16
CA LYS A 42 8.44 5.44 6.31
C LYS A 42 7.84 5.93 5.00
N ILE A 43 6.67 5.42 4.59
CA ILE A 43 5.97 5.91 3.40
C ILE A 43 5.47 7.32 3.67
N ASP A 44 5.86 8.25 2.79
CA ASP A 44 5.39 9.62 2.77
C ASP A 44 4.68 9.94 1.45
N SER A 45 4.03 11.11 1.38
CA SER A 45 3.26 11.52 0.21
C SER A 45 4.13 11.79 -1.02
N LEU A 46 5.40 12.19 -0.86
CA LEU A 46 6.30 12.45 -1.99
C LEU A 46 6.69 11.15 -2.69
N MET A 47 6.96 10.08 -1.93
CA MET A 47 7.20 8.74 -2.50
C MET A 47 6.01 8.26 -3.35
N LEU A 48 4.79 8.51 -2.87
CA LEU A 48 3.56 8.10 -3.56
C LEU A 48 3.31 8.95 -4.81
N LEU A 49 3.50 10.27 -4.72
CA LEU A 49 3.40 11.17 -5.87
C LEU A 49 4.44 10.84 -6.94
N HIS A 50 5.68 10.56 -6.55
CA HIS A 50 6.72 10.16 -7.50
C HIS A 50 6.36 8.87 -8.22
N ALA A 51 5.81 7.87 -7.53
CA ALA A 51 5.33 6.66 -8.18
C ALA A 51 4.18 6.93 -9.18
N LEU A 52 3.27 7.86 -8.86
CA LEU A 52 2.22 8.29 -9.81
C LEU A 52 2.82 9.01 -11.04
N GLU A 53 3.81 9.87 -10.82
CA GLU A 53 4.55 10.59 -11.89
C GLU A 53 5.29 9.63 -12.83
N GLU A 54 5.87 8.57 -12.29
CA GLU A 54 6.51 7.47 -13.04
C GLU A 54 5.50 6.54 -13.76
N GLY A 55 4.20 6.88 -13.71
CA GLY A 55 3.15 6.21 -14.47
C GLY A 55 2.41 5.10 -13.72
N ALA A 56 2.51 5.02 -12.39
CA ALA A 56 1.69 4.08 -11.62
C ALA A 56 0.20 4.42 -11.78
N GLU A 57 -0.59 3.42 -12.20
CA GLU A 57 -2.04 3.57 -12.32
C GLU A 57 -2.72 3.37 -10.96
N GLN A 58 -2.20 2.44 -10.16
CA GLN A 58 -2.63 2.15 -8.80
C GLN A 58 -1.43 1.88 -7.90
N ILE A 59 -1.49 2.39 -6.67
CA ILE A 59 -0.49 2.19 -5.63
C ILE A 59 -1.17 1.53 -4.43
N PHE A 60 -0.64 0.39 -3.99
CA PHE A 60 -1.06 -0.31 -2.79
C PHE A 60 0.01 -0.21 -1.72
N VAL A 61 -0.36 0.26 -0.54
CA VAL A 61 0.51 0.35 0.64
C VAL A 61 0.01 -0.64 1.68
N PHE A 62 0.72 -1.75 1.82
CA PHE A 62 0.41 -2.82 2.75
C PHE A 62 1.08 -2.59 4.10
N GLY A 63 0.29 -2.43 5.15
CA GLY A 63 0.78 -2.23 6.52
C GLY A 63 0.04 -3.07 7.54
N CYS A 64 0.58 -3.14 8.77
CA CYS A 64 -0.13 -3.76 9.89
C CYS A 64 -1.49 -3.06 10.13
N PRO A 65 -2.50 -3.73 10.71
CA PRO A 65 -3.61 -3.04 11.35
C PRO A 65 -3.07 -1.99 12.33
N GLU A 66 -3.72 -0.83 12.43
CA GLU A 66 -3.24 0.27 13.27
C GLU A 66 -3.06 -0.14 14.73
N GLU A 67 -4.03 -0.91 15.26
CA GLU A 67 -4.04 -1.44 16.62
C GLU A 67 -2.95 -2.50 16.87
N GLU A 68 -2.43 -3.12 15.81
CA GLU A 68 -1.42 -4.18 15.87
C GLU A 68 -0.08 -3.71 15.29
N CYS A 69 0.12 -2.40 15.15
CA CYS A 69 1.31 -1.86 14.52
C CYS A 69 2.58 -2.23 15.30
N HIS A 70 3.54 -2.90 14.63
CA HIS A 70 4.82 -3.27 15.25
C HIS A 70 5.56 -2.06 15.82
N ASN A 71 5.53 -0.94 15.07
CA ASN A 71 6.20 0.30 15.43
C ASN A 71 5.26 1.31 16.09
N VAL A 72 4.17 0.82 16.71
CA VAL A 72 3.14 1.57 17.48
C VAL A 72 2.30 2.54 16.64
N THR A 73 2.91 3.40 15.83
CA THR A 73 2.22 4.48 15.09
C THR A 73 2.47 4.46 13.59
N GLY A 74 3.27 3.51 13.07
CA GLY A 74 3.70 3.48 11.68
C GLY A 74 2.53 3.41 10.69
N SER A 75 1.65 2.42 10.85
CA SER A 75 0.48 2.24 9.98
C SER A 75 -0.49 3.42 10.07
N LYS A 76 -0.75 3.92 11.28
CA LYS A 76 -1.61 5.09 11.51
C LYS A 76 -1.11 6.32 10.76
N LYS A 77 0.19 6.61 10.87
CA LYS A 77 0.84 7.72 10.13
C LYS A 77 0.72 7.53 8.62
N ALA A 78 0.99 6.33 8.12
CA ALA A 78 0.91 6.03 6.69
C ALA A 78 -0.52 6.23 6.16
N ARG A 79 -1.53 5.72 6.87
CA ARG A 79 -2.94 5.91 6.49
C ARG A 79 -3.34 7.38 6.50
N SER A 80 -3.01 8.13 7.55
CA SER A 80 -3.31 9.58 7.59
C SER A 80 -2.69 10.34 6.43
N ARG A 81 -1.45 10.00 6.03
CA ARG A 81 -0.78 10.63 4.87
C ARG A 81 -1.46 10.27 3.54
N ILE A 82 -1.88 9.01 3.38
CA ILE A 82 -2.61 8.56 2.19
C ILE A 82 -3.96 9.28 2.11
N GLU A 83 -4.72 9.34 3.20
CA GLU A 83 -6.02 10.04 3.21
C GLU A 83 -5.88 11.54 2.96
N TYR A 84 -4.80 12.17 3.43
CA TYR A 84 -4.49 13.56 3.08
C TYR A 84 -4.13 13.71 1.59
N LEU A 85 -3.29 12.81 1.07
CA LEU A 85 -2.91 12.81 -0.34
C LEU A 85 -4.12 12.62 -1.27
N LYS A 86 -5.06 11.75 -0.91
CA LYS A 86 -6.30 11.54 -1.68
C LYS A 86 -7.08 12.83 -1.90
N LYS A 87 -7.18 13.68 -0.86
CA LYS A 87 -7.85 14.99 -0.96
C LYS A 87 -7.15 15.91 -1.96
N ILE A 88 -5.81 15.95 -1.91
CA ILE A 88 -5.01 16.71 -2.87
C ILE A 88 -5.22 16.18 -4.29
N LEU A 89 -5.18 14.85 -4.48
CA LEU A 89 -5.40 14.23 -5.79
C LEU A 89 -6.78 14.60 -6.36
N MET A 90 -7.82 14.58 -5.52
CA MET A 90 -9.16 15.00 -5.91
C MET A 90 -9.21 16.48 -6.34
N GLU A 91 -8.55 17.38 -5.59
CA GLU A 91 -8.46 18.81 -5.94
C GLU A 91 -7.73 19.03 -7.28
N LEU A 92 -6.76 18.17 -7.61
CA LEU A 92 -6.03 18.18 -8.88
C LEU A 92 -6.79 17.50 -10.03
N GLY A 93 -8.02 17.01 -9.81
CA GLY A 93 -8.79 16.26 -10.81
C GLY A 93 -8.24 14.87 -11.11
N MET A 94 -7.38 14.33 -10.25
CA MET A 94 -6.85 12.98 -10.31
C MET A 94 -7.76 12.01 -9.54
N ARG A 95 -7.61 10.70 -9.82
CA ARG A 95 -8.38 9.69 -9.11
C ARG A 95 -7.87 9.51 -7.68
N GLU A 96 -8.71 9.73 -6.68
CA GLU A 96 -8.37 9.49 -5.27
C GLU A 96 -8.09 8.02 -4.96
N ASP A 97 -8.68 7.09 -5.72
CA ASP A 97 -8.49 5.66 -5.54
C ASP A 97 -7.18 5.13 -6.18
N SER A 98 -6.38 6.02 -6.78
CA SER A 98 -5.04 5.69 -7.28
C SER A 98 -4.07 5.29 -6.16
N VAL A 99 -4.35 5.59 -4.89
CA VAL A 99 -3.55 5.17 -3.74
C VAL A 99 -4.41 4.53 -2.66
N LYS A 100 -4.08 3.29 -2.26
CA LYS A 100 -4.85 2.49 -1.29
C LYS A 100 -3.96 1.99 -0.16
N PHE A 101 -4.39 2.18 1.08
CA PHE A 101 -3.80 1.48 2.23
C PHE A 101 -4.53 0.16 2.45
N VAL A 102 -3.79 -0.93 2.58
CA VAL A 102 -4.34 -2.26 2.85
C VAL A 102 -3.76 -2.80 4.15
N ALA A 103 -4.62 -3.05 5.13
CA ALA A 103 -4.23 -3.66 6.38
C ALA A 103 -4.01 -5.17 6.17
N VAL A 104 -2.81 -5.65 6.50
CA VAL A 104 -2.44 -7.06 6.45
C VAL A 104 -1.93 -7.50 7.83
N PRO A 105 -2.27 -8.71 8.31
CA PRO A 105 -1.84 -9.17 9.63
C PRO A 105 -0.35 -8.94 9.84
N ARG A 106 0.06 -8.62 11.07
CA ARG A 106 1.48 -8.62 11.42
C ARG A 106 2.00 -10.07 11.46
N VAL A 107 3.28 -10.29 11.17
CA VAL A 107 3.93 -11.55 11.56
C VAL A 107 3.88 -11.67 13.09
N ILE A 108 3.05 -12.59 13.61
CA ILE A 108 3.00 -12.97 15.02
C ILE A 108 3.59 -14.38 15.11
N SER A 109 4.92 -14.50 14.97
CA SER A 109 5.63 -15.79 14.87
C SER A 109 5.25 -16.58 13.58
N PRO A 110 6.09 -17.49 13.04
CA PRO A 110 5.94 -18.02 11.68
C PRO A 110 4.75 -18.98 11.46
N LYS A 111 3.75 -19.02 12.34
CA LYS A 111 2.61 -19.94 12.27
C LYS A 111 1.31 -19.24 12.69
N ARG A 112 0.70 -18.47 11.77
CA ARG A 112 -0.76 -18.32 11.55
C ARG A 112 -1.05 -17.06 10.74
N TYR A 113 -1.46 -17.23 9.48
CA TYR A 113 -2.14 -16.19 8.72
C TYR A 113 -3.66 -16.41 8.82
N LYS A 114 -4.38 -15.46 9.44
CA LYS A 114 -5.79 -15.23 9.14
C LYS A 114 -5.84 -14.13 8.08
N ILE A 115 -6.23 -14.48 6.86
CA ILE A 115 -6.43 -13.50 5.79
C ILE A 115 -7.66 -12.68 6.16
N TYR A 116 -7.49 -11.37 6.39
CA TYR A 116 -8.62 -10.45 6.49
C TYR A 116 -9.06 -10.14 5.06
N HIS A 117 -10.29 -10.54 4.72
CA HIS A 117 -10.88 -10.19 3.43
C HIS A 117 -11.08 -8.68 3.36
N VAL A 118 -10.45 -8.04 2.37
CA VAL A 118 -10.69 -6.64 2.02
C VAL A 118 -12.10 -6.58 1.41
N SER A 119 -13.01 -5.88 2.07
CA SER A 119 -14.36 -5.57 1.57
C SER A 119 -14.32 -4.31 0.71
#